data_AF-A0A7S0JQQ4-F1
#
_entry.id   AF-A0A7S0JQQ4-F1
#
_cell.length_a   1.000
_cell.length_b   1.000
_cell.length_c   1.000
_cell.angle_alpha   90.00
_cell.angle_beta   90.00
_cell.angle_gamma   90.00
#
_symmetry.space_group_name_H-M   'P 1'
#
loop_
_entity.id
_entity.type
_entity.pdbx_description
1 polymer ?
#
loop_
_entity_poly.entity_id
_entity_poly.type
_entity_poly.pdbx_seq_one_letter_code
_entity_poly.pdbx_strand_id
1 'polypeptide(L)'
;ADSAGPGPWLSAFLSAVRVVTLAPELPGSAAVARWLSSRGVLVSMGHSSATAEQGEAGIAAGATMVTHLFNAMSGFHHRDPGLVGLLGRQCSQSAAPPAAT
;
A
#
# COMPACT_ATOMS: atom_id res chain seq x y z
N ALA A 1 -19.20 -5.67 -6.29
CA ALA A 1 -19.21 -4.25 -5.90
C ALA A 1 -17.99 -4.04 -5.03
N ASP A 2 -16.87 -3.46 -5.45
CA ASP A 2 -16.63 -2.59 -6.60
C ASP A 2 -15.29 -2.91 -7.25
N SER A 3 -15.33 -3.16 -8.57
CA SER A 3 -14.18 -3.25 -9.47
C SER A 3 -13.70 -1.86 -9.92
N ALA A 4 -14.21 -0.79 -9.32
CA ALA A 4 -13.83 0.57 -9.62
C ALA A 4 -12.65 0.93 -8.71
N GLY A 5 -11.58 1.44 -9.31
CA GLY A 5 -10.51 2.09 -8.56
C GLY A 5 -11.04 3.27 -7.72
N PRO A 6 -10.15 4.05 -7.12
CA PRO A 6 -10.56 5.22 -6.34
C PRO A 6 -11.49 6.13 -7.17
N GLY A 7 -12.43 6.79 -6.49
CA GLY A 7 -13.46 7.61 -7.13
C GLY A 7 -12.90 8.66 -8.11
N PRO A 8 -13.73 9.18 -9.01
CA PRO A 8 -13.29 10.02 -10.14
C PRO A 8 -12.52 11.28 -9.72
N TRP A 9 -12.70 11.73 -8.47
CA TRP A 9 -11.99 12.85 -7.89
C TRP A 9 -10.48 12.65 -7.79
N LEU A 10 -9.99 11.41 -7.55
CA LEU A 10 -8.55 11.17 -7.40
C LEU A 10 -7.82 11.34 -8.74
N SER A 11 -8.47 10.96 -9.85
CA SER A 11 -7.94 11.09 -11.20
C SER A 11 -7.51 12.51 -11.55
N ALA A 12 -8.19 13.53 -11.01
CA ALA A 12 -7.85 14.93 -11.22
C ALA A 12 -6.50 15.34 -10.61
N PHE A 13 -6.01 14.60 -9.60
CA PHE A 13 -4.79 14.92 -8.86
C PHE A 13 -3.64 13.95 -9.09
N LEU A 14 -3.83 12.90 -9.89
CA LEU A 14 -2.83 11.83 -10.06
C LEU A 14 -1.46 12.32 -10.54
N SER A 15 -1.41 13.39 -11.33
CA SER A 15 -0.14 13.97 -11.78
C SER A 15 0.69 14.58 -10.63
N ALA A 16 0.04 14.99 -9.54
CA ALA A 16 0.67 15.60 -8.37
C ALA A 16 0.88 14.61 -7.22
N VAL A 17 0.06 13.56 -7.12
CA VAL A 17 0.15 12.57 -6.04
C VAL A 17 1.33 11.63 -6.25
N ARG A 18 2.25 11.59 -5.28
CA ARG A 18 3.44 10.72 -5.32
C ARG A 18 3.38 9.53 -4.37
N VAL A 19 2.69 9.70 -3.24
CA VAL A 19 2.55 8.67 -2.21
C VAL A 19 1.10 8.63 -1.74
N VAL A 20 0.56 7.43 -1.56
CA VAL A 20 -0.74 7.19 -0.91
C VAL A 20 -0.54 6.21 0.23
N THR A 21 -1.00 6.57 1.43
CA THR A 21 -1.07 5.64 2.57
C THR A 21 -2.43 4.97 2.60
N LEU A 22 -2.47 3.65 2.74
CA LEU A 22 -3.71 2.89 2.91
C LEU A 22 -3.55 1.77 3.95
N ALA A 23 -4.68 1.28 4.44
CA ALA A 23 -4.77 0.15 5.34
C ALA A 23 -5.06 -1.13 4.52
N PRO A 24 -4.15 -2.11 4.45
CA PRO A 24 -4.27 -3.27 3.58
C PRO A 24 -5.40 -4.25 3.96
N GLU A 25 -5.87 -4.23 5.20
CA GLU A 25 -7.00 -5.03 5.68
C GLU A 25 -8.37 -4.58 5.16
N LEU A 26 -8.48 -3.34 4.65
CA LEU A 26 -9.76 -2.80 4.21
C LEU A 26 -10.21 -3.40 2.88
N PRO A 27 -11.52 -3.61 2.68
CA PRO A 27 -12.07 -4.08 1.40
C PRO A 27 -11.63 -3.18 0.23
N GLY A 28 -11.14 -3.80 -0.84
CA GLY A 28 -10.70 -3.09 -2.05
C GLY A 28 -9.28 -2.52 -2.00
N SER A 29 -8.60 -2.57 -0.85
CA SER A 29 -7.22 -2.07 -0.68
C SER A 29 -6.26 -2.60 -1.75
N ALA A 30 -6.30 -3.90 -2.03
CA ALA A 30 -5.44 -4.56 -3.02
C ALA A 30 -5.72 -4.10 -4.45
N ALA A 31 -6.99 -3.83 -4.80
CA ALA A 31 -7.34 -3.31 -6.12
C ALA A 31 -6.84 -1.86 -6.29
N VAL A 32 -7.00 -1.04 -5.25
CA VAL A 32 -6.50 0.34 -5.21
C VAL A 32 -4.97 0.37 -5.26
N ALA A 33 -4.30 -0.47 -4.47
CA ALA A 33 -2.84 -0.58 -4.45
C ALA A 33 -2.28 -0.94 -5.83
N ARG A 34 -2.86 -1.94 -6.51
CA ARG A 34 -2.48 -2.30 -7.88
C ARG A 34 -2.70 -1.16 -8.87
N TRP A 35 -3.84 -0.47 -8.75
CA TRP A 35 -4.18 0.63 -9.65
C TRP A 35 -3.25 1.85 -9.47
N LEU A 36 -2.86 2.17 -8.24
CA LEU A 36 -1.94 3.26 -7.91
C LEU A 36 -0.50 2.92 -8.32
N SER A 37 -0.01 1.75 -7.94
CA SER A 37 1.34 1.30 -8.26
C SER A 37 1.57 1.19 -9.77
N SER A 38 0.57 0.70 -10.54
CA SER A 38 0.65 0.64 -12.01
C SER A 38 0.72 2.03 -12.67
N ARG A 39 0.49 3.11 -11.92
CA ARG A 39 0.56 4.51 -12.39
C ARG A 39 1.75 5.26 -11.81
N GLY A 40 2.69 4.56 -11.17
CA GLY A 40 3.88 5.16 -10.57
C GLY A 40 3.62 5.91 -9.26
N VAL A 41 2.45 5.75 -8.65
CA VAL A 41 2.19 6.25 -7.29
C VAL A 41 2.73 5.22 -6.29
N LEU A 42 3.56 5.69 -5.37
CA LEU A 42 4.10 4.84 -4.31
C LEU A 42 3.00 4.53 -3.30
N VAL A 43 2.74 3.25 -3.09
CA VAL A 43 1.75 2.79 -2.11
C VAL A 43 2.45 2.46 -0.81
N SER A 44 2.03 3.15 0.26
CA SER A 44 2.51 2.96 1.61
C SER A 44 1.43 2.34 2.49
N MET A 45 1.82 1.43 3.38
CA MET A 45 0.90 0.82 4.35
C MET A 45 1.03 1.51 5.70
N GLY A 46 -0.08 1.85 6.34
CA GLY A 46 -0.09 2.50 7.66
C GLY A 46 -1.50 2.87 8.12
N HIS A 47 -1.64 3.36 9.35
CA HIS A 47 -2.94 3.61 9.98
C HIS A 47 -3.85 2.37 9.91
N SER A 48 -3.29 1.23 10.30
CA SER A 48 -3.82 -0.09 9.97
C SER A 48 -3.66 -1.04 11.14
N SER A 49 -4.67 -1.88 11.34
CA SER A 49 -4.62 -3.00 12.29
C SER A 49 -4.26 -4.34 11.63
N ALA A 50 -3.73 -4.31 10.41
CA ALA A 50 -3.49 -5.50 9.60
C ALA A 50 -2.58 -6.55 10.27
N THR A 51 -2.94 -7.82 10.06
CA THR A 51 -2.07 -8.96 10.33
C THR A 51 -0.88 -8.97 9.37
N ALA A 52 0.16 -9.75 9.69
CA ALA A 52 1.29 -9.94 8.78
C ALA A 52 0.84 -10.48 7.41
N GLU A 53 -0.13 -11.42 7.38
CA GLU A 53 -0.67 -11.99 6.14
C GLU A 53 -1.37 -10.93 5.27
N GLN A 54 -2.17 -10.06 5.88
CA GLN A 54 -2.83 -8.95 5.17
C GLN A 54 -1.81 -7.95 4.62
N GLY A 55 -0.75 -7.67 5.37
CA GLY A 55 0.35 -6.82 4.89
C GLY A 55 1.15 -7.48 3.75
N GLU A 56 1.38 -8.79 3.78
CA GLU A 56 1.99 -9.53 2.67
C GLU A 56 1.12 -9.48 1.40
N ALA A 57 -0.22 -9.57 1.55
CA ALA A 57 -1.14 -9.35 0.44
C ALA A 57 -1.07 -7.90 -0.11
N GLY A 58 -0.84 -6.91 0.77
CA GLY A 58 -0.58 -5.52 0.38
C GLY A 58 0.71 -5.36 -0.44
N ILE A 59 1.79 -6.03 -0.02
CA ILE A 59 3.06 -6.08 -0.77
C ILE A 59 2.85 -6.72 -2.14
N ALA A 60 2.17 -7.87 -2.19
CA ALA A 60 1.84 -8.56 -3.44
C ALA A 60 0.94 -7.70 -4.36
N ALA A 61 0.19 -6.76 -3.81
CA ALA A 61 -0.62 -5.80 -4.55
C ALA A 61 0.17 -4.53 -5.00
N GLY A 62 1.45 -4.43 -4.66
CA GLY A 62 2.34 -3.34 -5.11
C GLY A 62 2.67 -2.29 -4.05
N ALA A 63 2.37 -2.52 -2.77
CA ALA A 63 2.87 -1.67 -1.70
C ALA A 63 4.38 -1.90 -1.46
N THR A 64 5.13 -0.82 -1.32
CA THR A 64 6.61 -0.87 -1.17
C THR A 64 7.12 -0.01 -0.02
N MET A 65 6.23 0.56 0.79
CA MET A 65 6.58 1.44 1.89
C MET A 65 5.66 1.22 3.08
N VAL A 66 6.15 1.59 4.27
CA VAL A 66 5.38 1.64 5.51
C VAL A 66 5.43 3.07 6.05
N THR A 67 4.28 3.65 6.33
CA THR A 67 4.17 5.03 6.83
C THR A 67 4.52 5.06 8.31
N HIS A 68 5.37 6.00 8.74
CA HIS A 68 5.73 6.31 10.15
C HIS A 68 5.78 5.10 11.12
N LEU A 69 6.55 4.08 10.72
CA LEU A 69 6.71 2.78 11.40
C LEU A 69 6.48 2.82 12.92
N PHE A 70 5.73 1.84 13.42
CA PHE A 70 5.22 1.69 14.79
C PHE A 70 3.99 2.55 15.13
N ASN A 71 3.84 3.74 14.54
CA ASN A 71 2.75 4.65 14.90
C ASN A 71 1.45 4.26 14.19
N ALA A 72 0.33 4.28 14.93
CA ALA A 72 -1.00 3.92 14.40
C ALA A 72 -1.01 2.55 13.68
N MET A 73 -0.36 1.55 14.29
CA MET A 73 -0.31 0.17 13.83
C MET A 73 -0.69 -0.79 14.95
N SER A 74 -1.09 -2.02 14.61
CA SER A 74 -1.15 -3.12 15.57
C SER A 74 0.19 -3.32 16.27
N GLY A 75 0.15 -3.66 17.56
CA GLY A 75 1.35 -3.93 18.36
C GLY A 75 2.10 -5.15 17.85
N PHE A 76 3.44 -5.11 17.95
CA PHE A 76 4.30 -6.21 17.53
C PHE A 76 4.17 -7.43 18.47
N HIS A 77 3.72 -8.56 17.94
CA HIS A 77 3.55 -9.80 18.71
C HIS A 77 4.26 -10.98 18.04
N HIS A 78 4.87 -11.87 18.83
CA HIS A 78 5.72 -12.96 18.32
C HIS A 78 5.01 -13.99 17.42
N ARG A 79 3.68 -14.14 17.55
CA ARG A 79 2.85 -15.01 16.69
C ARG A 79 2.28 -14.33 15.45
N ASP A 80 2.09 -13.01 15.53
CA ASP A 80 1.64 -12.19 14.41
C ASP A 80 2.29 -10.82 14.59
N PRO A 81 3.36 -10.52 13.84
CA PRO A 81 4.10 -9.29 14.02
C PRO A 81 3.44 -8.08 13.33
N GLY A 82 2.28 -8.27 12.68
CA GLY A 82 1.57 -7.23 11.95
C GLY A 82 2.41 -6.57 10.86
N LEU A 83 2.08 -5.33 10.50
CA LEU A 83 2.84 -4.56 9.51
C LEU A 83 4.30 -4.32 9.90
N VAL A 84 4.57 -4.17 11.20
CA VAL A 84 5.92 -3.93 11.72
C VAL A 84 6.85 -5.09 11.37
N GLY A 85 6.35 -6.34 11.42
CA GLY A 85 7.10 -7.54 11.05
C GLY A 85 7.50 -7.65 9.59
N LEU A 86 6.93 -6.82 8.72
CA LEU A 86 7.21 -6.85 7.30
C LEU A 86 8.38 -5.92 6.90
N LEU A 87 8.96 -5.18 7.85
CA LEU A 87 10.14 -4.37 7.58
C LEU A 87 11.27 -5.24 7.00
N GLY A 88 11.84 -4.81 5.87
CA GLY A 88 12.91 -5.53 5.19
C GLY A 88 12.44 -6.69 4.30
N ARG A 89 11.13 -6.97 4.22
CA ARG A 89 10.59 -7.87 3.20
C ARG A 89 10.86 -7.31 1.80
N GLN A 90 11.38 -8.17 0.93
CA GLN A 90 11.63 -7.79 -0.45
C GLN A 90 10.31 -7.67 -1.20
N CYS A 91 10.09 -6.52 -1.82
CA CYS A 91 8.99 -6.30 -2.74
C CYS A 91 9.56 -6.44 -4.17
N SER A 92 8.92 -7.20 -5.05
CA SER A 92 9.33 -7.28 -6.46
C SER A 92 9.06 -5.93 -7.12
N GLN A 93 10.09 -5.10 -7.27
CA GLN A 93 9.96 -3.84 -8.00
C GLN A 93 9.81 -4.15 -9.49
N SER A 94 8.62 -3.92 -10.04
CA SER A 94 8.53 -3.63 -11.48
C SER A 94 9.14 -2.23 -11.66
N ALA A 95 10.10 -2.09 -12.56
CA ALA A 95 10.83 -0.86 -12.81
C ALA A 95 9.87 0.35 -12.88
N ALA A 96 10.21 1.44 -12.20
CA ALA A 96 9.43 2.67 -12.24
C ALA A 96 9.22 3.10 -13.72
N PRO A 97 7.99 3.46 -14.13
CA PRO A 97 7.80 4.04 -15.46
C PRO A 97 8.63 5.33 -15.57
N PRO A 98 9.20 5.64 -16.76
CA PRO A 98 9.97 6.85 -16.95
C PRO A 98 9.15 8.08 -16.54
N ALA A 99 9.79 9.03 -15.88
CA ALA A 99 9.16 10.27 -15.45
C ALA A 99 8.38 10.89 -16.63
N ALA A 100 7.10 11.16 -16.43
CA ALA A 100 6.28 11.83 -17.43
C ALA A 100 6.89 13.20 -17.74
N THR A 101 7.44 13.33 -18.96
CA THR A 101 7.82 14.59 -19.62
C THR A 101 6.60 15.45 -19.91
#